data_AF-A0ABD5I9S9-F1
#
_entry.id   AF-A0ABD5I9S9-F1
#
_cell.length_a   1.000
_cell.length_b   1.000
_cell.length_c   1.000
_cell.angle_alpha   90.00
_cell.angle_beta   90.00
_cell.angle_gamma   90.00
#
_symmetry.space_group_name_H-M   'P 1'
#
loop_
_entity.id
_entity.type
_entity.pdbx_description
1 polymer ?
#
loop_
_entity_poly.entity_id
_entity_poly.type
_entity_poly.pdbx_seq_one_letter_code
_entity_poly.pdbx_strand_id
1 'polypeptide(L)'
;MKVSFLYGKLGGTKMQNVMNMIQTENILLVTPLEWNMILNKEKWVVFQNEISEKLKKEVNDNFPNQQAACIDETFYLKDKETGEILGEVNGYEVYYLLYNVEEENGHGNSSNFEEIVKSRYYAVKNLYYQWCSKKLLKPNPNEGWFKSKKFNKYLDQIGWGNNYAVFIYEVIKY
;
A
#
# COMPACT_ATOMS: atom_id res chain seq x y z
N MET A 1 33.32 -13.79 -58.00
CA MET A 1 33.35 -12.37 -57.61
C MET A 1 33.40 -12.31 -56.08
N LYS A 2 34.44 -11.68 -55.50
CA LYS A 2 34.50 -11.25 -54.08
C LYS A 2 33.34 -10.24 -53.83
N VAL A 3 32.82 -9.95 -52.63
CA VAL A 3 33.44 -9.53 -51.36
C VAL A 3 32.42 -9.68 -50.20
N SER A 4 32.96 -9.89 -49.00
CA SER A 4 32.42 -10.12 -47.65
C SER A 4 31.84 -8.91 -46.89
N PHE A 5 31.43 -9.18 -45.63
CA PHE A 5 31.30 -8.31 -44.41
C PHE A 5 29.86 -7.87 -44.03
N LEU A 6 29.38 -7.83 -42.77
CA LEU A 6 29.94 -7.94 -41.41
C LEU A 6 28.85 -8.37 -40.38
N TYR A 7 29.30 -9.13 -39.38
CA TYR A 7 28.81 -9.38 -38.01
C TYR A 7 27.58 -8.67 -37.43
N GLY A 8 26.77 -9.45 -36.68
CA GLY A 8 25.81 -8.98 -35.66
C GLY A 8 25.49 -10.08 -34.64
N LYS A 9 26.19 -10.06 -33.49
CA LYS A 9 26.13 -11.00 -32.35
C LYS A 9 24.74 -11.12 -31.69
N LEU A 10 24.38 -12.37 -31.37
CA LEU A 10 23.89 -12.90 -30.07
C LEU A 10 23.24 -11.94 -29.06
N GLY A 11 22.05 -12.32 -28.56
CA GLY A 11 21.69 -12.02 -27.16
C GLY A 11 20.24 -11.62 -26.84
N GLY A 12 19.23 -12.16 -27.52
CA GLY A 12 17.83 -11.92 -27.16
C GLY A 12 17.22 -13.09 -26.40
N THR A 13 17.34 -13.14 -25.08
CA THR A 13 16.43 -13.85 -24.14
C THR A 13 16.98 -13.77 -22.71
N LYS A 14 16.78 -12.64 -22.03
CA LYS A 14 16.85 -12.59 -20.55
C LYS A 14 16.10 -11.41 -19.90
N MET A 15 15.40 -10.58 -20.68
CA MET A 15 14.74 -9.36 -20.20
C MET A 15 13.21 -9.44 -20.14
N GLN A 16 12.60 -10.60 -20.42
CA GLN A 16 11.14 -10.78 -20.39
C GLN A 16 10.65 -11.63 -19.20
N ASN A 17 11.49 -12.46 -18.59
CA ASN A 17 11.07 -13.29 -17.46
C ASN A 17 11.13 -12.59 -16.09
N VAL A 18 11.79 -11.44 -15.99
CA VAL A 18 11.91 -10.72 -14.71
C VAL A 18 10.68 -9.82 -14.45
N MET A 19 10.03 -9.29 -15.49
CA MET A 19 8.85 -8.43 -15.31
C MET A 19 7.59 -9.22 -14.89
N ASN A 20 7.49 -10.51 -15.20
CA ASN A 20 6.32 -11.33 -14.83
C ASN A 20 6.45 -12.04 -13.47
N MET A 21 7.65 -12.12 -12.88
CA MET A 21 7.82 -12.72 -11.54
C MET A 21 7.50 -11.74 -10.40
N ILE A 22 7.48 -10.42 -10.64
CA ILE A 22 7.29 -9.41 -9.59
C ILE A 22 5.82 -9.31 -9.13
N GLN A 23 4.85 -9.85 -9.88
CA GLN A 23 3.43 -9.81 -9.50
C GLN A 23 2.97 -10.91 -8.54
N THR A 24 3.83 -11.88 -8.19
CA THR A 24 3.42 -13.01 -7.33
C THR A 24 3.68 -12.79 -5.84
N GLU A 25 4.58 -11.89 -5.47
CA GLU A 25 4.92 -11.63 -4.07
C GLU A 25 4.22 -10.38 -3.53
N ASN A 26 3.88 -10.41 -2.25
CA ASN A 26 3.32 -9.29 -1.53
C ASN A 26 4.44 -8.30 -1.17
N ILE A 27 4.71 -7.35 -2.06
CA ILE A 27 5.75 -6.32 -1.84
C ILE A 27 5.06 -5.00 -1.50
N LEU A 28 5.52 -4.36 -0.42
CA LEU A 28 5.16 -2.98 -0.09
C LEU A 28 6.37 -2.08 -0.33
N LEU A 29 6.19 -1.13 -1.24
CA LEU A 29 7.20 -0.12 -1.54
C LEU A 29 7.19 0.97 -0.46
N VAL A 30 8.35 1.26 0.12
CA VAL A 30 8.54 2.32 1.14
C VAL A 30 9.71 3.21 0.81
N THR A 31 9.64 4.49 1.18
CA THR A 31 10.81 5.39 1.16
C THR A 31 11.70 5.14 2.40
N PRO A 32 12.97 5.59 2.38
CA PRO A 32 13.84 5.49 3.56
C PRO A 32 13.26 6.16 4.82
N LEU A 33 12.53 7.27 4.66
CA LEU A 33 11.85 7.95 5.77
C LEU A 33 10.73 7.09 6.33
N GLU A 34 9.87 6.55 5.48
CA GLU A 34 8.76 5.69 5.90
C GLU A 34 9.27 4.42 6.60
N TRP A 35 10.36 3.83 6.11
CA TRP A 35 10.99 2.69 6.74
C TRP A 35 11.43 2.99 8.18
N ASN A 36 12.10 4.13 8.40
CA ASN A 36 12.49 4.55 9.75
C ASN A 36 11.28 4.76 10.67
N MET A 37 10.18 5.32 10.15
CA MET A 37 8.95 5.49 10.93
C MET A 37 8.32 4.14 11.30
N ILE A 38 8.37 3.15 10.40
CA ILE A 38 7.88 1.79 10.66
C ILE A 38 8.71 1.12 11.76
N LEU A 39 10.04 1.16 11.66
CA LEU A 39 10.94 0.62 12.68
C LEU A 39 10.72 1.26 14.07
N ASN A 40 10.48 2.57 14.09
CA ASN A 40 10.21 3.32 15.33
C ASN A 40 8.76 3.19 15.83
N LYS A 41 7.93 2.38 15.16
CA LYS A 41 6.49 2.19 15.49
C LYS A 41 5.69 3.50 15.45
N GLU A 42 6.13 4.44 14.62
CA GLU A 42 5.46 5.72 14.36
C GLU A 42 4.52 5.62 13.16
N LYS A 43 4.71 4.64 12.28
CA LYS A 43 3.86 4.35 11.12
C LYS A 43 3.54 2.85 11.07
N TRP A 44 2.27 2.51 10.90
CA TRP A 44 1.75 1.13 10.87
C TRP A 44 0.77 0.92 9.72
N VAL A 45 0.83 1.80 8.74
CA VAL A 45 0.08 1.70 7.48
C VAL A 45 1.04 2.08 6.36
N VAL A 46 1.03 1.30 5.29
CA VAL A 46 1.78 1.61 4.08
C VAL A 46 0.80 1.91 2.97
N PHE A 47 0.94 3.08 2.35
CA PHE A 47 0.11 3.47 1.22
C PHE A 47 0.76 3.04 -0.08
N GLN A 48 0.00 2.32 -0.90
CA GLN A 48 0.45 1.82 -2.20
C GLN A 48 -0.42 2.39 -3.32
N ASN A 49 0.16 2.55 -4.50
CA ASN A 49 -0.59 2.84 -5.72
C ASN A 49 -1.22 1.58 -6.31
N GLU A 50 -0.59 0.43 -6.10
CA GLU A 50 -1.01 -0.89 -6.53
C GLU A 50 -0.68 -1.94 -5.45
N ILE A 51 -1.45 -3.02 -5.41
CA ILE A 51 -1.16 -4.21 -4.61
C ILE A 51 -1.03 -5.41 -5.53
N SER A 52 -0.36 -6.46 -5.06
CA SER A 52 -0.11 -7.68 -5.85
C SER A 52 -1.43 -8.34 -6.30
N GLU A 53 -1.40 -9.04 -7.44
CA GLU A 53 -2.55 -9.83 -7.90
C GLU A 53 -2.86 -10.99 -6.94
N LYS A 54 -1.82 -11.52 -6.26
CA LYS A 54 -1.99 -12.48 -5.17
C LYS A 54 -2.90 -11.92 -4.07
N LEU A 55 -2.61 -10.71 -3.58
CA LEU A 55 -3.39 -10.10 -2.51
C LEU A 55 -4.81 -9.76 -2.99
N LYS A 56 -4.96 -9.22 -4.21
CA LYS A 56 -6.29 -8.94 -4.77
C LYS A 56 -7.15 -10.19 -4.83
N LYS A 57 -6.57 -11.31 -5.26
CA LYS A 57 -7.25 -12.60 -5.32
C LYS A 57 -7.63 -13.08 -3.92
N GLU A 58 -6.71 -13.05 -2.96
CA GLU A 58 -6.98 -13.44 -1.57
C GLU A 58 -8.12 -12.64 -0.96
N VAL A 59 -8.12 -11.31 -1.16
CA VAL A 59 -9.20 -10.43 -0.69
C VAL A 59 -10.52 -10.79 -1.36
N ASN A 60 -10.53 -10.98 -2.68
CA ASN A 60 -11.76 -11.27 -3.41
C ASN A 60 -12.35 -12.66 -3.09
N ASP A 61 -11.49 -13.66 -2.85
CA ASP A 61 -11.91 -15.02 -2.55
C ASP A 61 -12.54 -15.11 -1.14
N ASN A 62 -12.01 -14.36 -0.16
CA ASN A 62 -12.51 -14.36 1.22
C ASN A 62 -13.57 -13.28 1.50
N PHE A 63 -13.48 -12.14 0.82
CA PHE A 63 -14.30 -10.94 1.04
C PHE A 63 -14.77 -10.35 -0.29
N PRO A 64 -15.61 -11.08 -1.07
CA PRO A 64 -16.02 -10.65 -2.39
C PRO A 64 -16.75 -9.30 -2.32
N ASN A 65 -16.41 -8.40 -3.25
CA ASN A 65 -16.96 -7.04 -3.38
C ASN A 65 -16.73 -6.15 -2.14
N GLN A 66 -15.79 -6.47 -1.27
CA GLN A 66 -15.48 -5.63 -0.11
C GLN A 66 -14.31 -4.68 -0.43
N GLN A 67 -14.47 -3.42 -0.04
CA GLN A 67 -13.43 -2.39 -0.15
C GLN A 67 -12.50 -2.33 1.08
N ALA A 68 -12.70 -3.24 2.03
CA ALA A 68 -11.81 -3.46 3.16
C ALA A 68 -11.82 -4.95 3.51
N ALA A 69 -10.66 -5.49 3.88
CA ALA A 69 -10.54 -6.89 4.25
C ALA A 69 -9.54 -7.05 5.39
N CYS A 70 -9.89 -7.91 6.34
CA CYS A 70 -8.90 -8.47 7.27
C CYS A 70 -8.05 -9.46 6.49
N ILE A 71 -6.74 -9.36 6.61
CA ILE A 71 -5.79 -10.23 5.92
C ILE A 71 -4.82 -10.81 6.96
N ASP A 72 -4.20 -11.93 6.66
CA ASP A 72 -3.08 -12.46 7.44
C ASP A 72 -1.99 -12.90 6.45
N GLU A 73 -1.24 -11.91 5.98
CA GLU A 73 -0.27 -12.07 4.90
C GLU A 73 1.05 -11.43 5.29
N THR A 74 2.15 -12.11 4.96
CA THR A 74 3.49 -11.52 5.08
C THR A 74 3.81 -10.70 3.83
N PHE A 75 4.41 -9.54 4.05
CA PHE A 75 4.83 -8.60 3.02
C PHE A 75 6.33 -8.32 3.13
N TYR A 76 7.02 -8.28 2.00
CA TYR A 76 8.37 -7.74 1.94
C TYR A 76 8.33 -6.22 1.82
N LEU A 77 9.15 -5.54 2.62
CA LEU A 77 9.37 -4.11 2.49
C LEU A 77 10.54 -3.86 1.54
N LYS A 78 10.27 -3.13 0.46
CA LYS A 78 11.27 -2.79 -0.55
C LYS A 78 11.46 -1.28 -0.62
N ASP A 79 12.72 -0.84 -0.62
CA ASP A 79 13.05 0.56 -0.81
C ASP A 79 12.66 1.01 -2.23
N LYS A 80 11.87 2.09 -2.32
CA LYS A 80 11.46 2.73 -3.57
C LYS A 80 12.63 3.25 -4.38
N GLU A 81 13.69 3.71 -3.73
CA GLU A 81 14.81 4.39 -4.39
C GLU A 81 15.87 3.40 -4.88
N THR A 82 16.28 2.47 -4.00
CA THR A 82 17.36 1.53 -4.30
C THR A 82 16.86 0.18 -4.84
N GLY A 83 15.60 -0.17 -4.56
CA GLY A 83 15.06 -1.48 -4.86
C GLY A 83 15.53 -2.60 -3.93
N GLU A 84 16.23 -2.28 -2.85
CA GLU A 84 16.68 -3.26 -1.85
C GLU A 84 15.53 -3.77 -0.99
N ILE A 85 15.56 -5.06 -0.61
CA ILE A 85 14.64 -5.62 0.38
C ILE A 85 15.17 -5.30 1.77
N LEU A 86 14.38 -4.56 2.54
CA LEU A 86 14.74 -4.03 3.86
C LEU A 86 14.33 -4.96 5.01
N GLY A 87 13.35 -5.83 4.76
CA GLY A 87 12.78 -6.71 5.77
C GLY A 87 11.39 -7.21 5.38
N GLU A 88 10.68 -7.75 6.35
CA GLU A 88 9.33 -8.30 6.22
C GLU A 88 8.40 -7.81 7.34
N VAL A 89 7.10 -7.75 7.04
CA VAL A 89 6.03 -7.35 7.96
C VAL A 89 4.80 -8.21 7.78
N ASN A 90 3.99 -8.38 8.81
CA ASN A 90 2.68 -8.99 8.67
C ASN A 90 1.63 -7.91 8.43
N GLY A 91 0.72 -8.13 7.48
CA GLY A 91 -0.46 -7.29 7.29
C GLY A 91 -1.65 -7.87 8.01
N TYR A 92 -2.49 -7.02 8.60
CA TYR A 92 -3.73 -7.45 9.25
C TYR A 92 -5.01 -6.88 8.62
N GLU A 93 -4.89 -5.78 7.87
CA GLU A 93 -6.03 -5.15 7.22
C GLU A 93 -5.60 -4.40 5.96
N VAL A 94 -6.43 -4.45 4.91
CA VAL A 94 -6.24 -3.66 3.69
C VAL A 94 -7.51 -2.87 3.38
N TYR A 95 -7.34 -1.62 2.99
CA TYR A 95 -8.41 -0.75 2.50
C TYR A 95 -8.16 -0.32 1.07
N TYR A 96 -9.20 -0.43 0.25
CA TYR A 96 -9.28 0.03 -1.13
C TYR A 96 -9.82 1.46 -1.08
N LEU A 97 -8.90 2.42 -1.15
CA LEU A 97 -9.20 3.84 -1.04
C LEU A 97 -9.57 4.45 -2.40
N LEU A 98 -9.03 3.89 -3.50
CA LEU A 98 -9.33 4.12 -4.94
C LEU A 98 -9.79 5.53 -5.36
N TYR A 99 -9.34 6.57 -4.67
CA TYR A 99 -9.88 7.92 -4.81
C TYR A 99 -9.50 8.52 -6.17
N ASN A 100 -8.24 8.34 -6.58
CA ASN A 100 -7.77 8.82 -7.88
C ASN A 100 -8.51 8.12 -9.03
N VAL A 101 -8.85 6.84 -8.89
CA VAL A 101 -9.56 6.06 -9.92
C VAL A 101 -10.99 6.60 -10.10
N GLU A 102 -11.69 6.95 -9.02
CA GLU A 102 -13.02 7.57 -9.12
C GLU A 102 -12.97 9.00 -9.65
N GLU A 103 -11.97 9.78 -9.26
CA GLU A 103 -11.76 11.15 -9.73
C GLU A 103 -11.53 11.17 -11.26
N GLU A 104 -10.71 10.24 -11.77
CA GLU A 104 -10.45 10.06 -13.20
C GLU A 104 -11.67 9.56 -13.98
N ASN A 105 -12.53 8.73 -13.37
CA ASN A 105 -13.72 8.15 -14.01
C ASN A 105 -14.97 9.05 -13.99
N GLY A 106 -14.90 10.24 -13.38
CA GLY A 106 -15.91 11.29 -13.54
C GLY A 106 -17.28 11.03 -12.87
N HIS A 107 -17.30 10.34 -11.73
CA HIS A 107 -18.49 10.14 -10.87
C HIS A 107 -19.81 9.83 -11.60
N GLY A 108 -19.77 8.95 -12.59
CA GLY A 108 -20.96 8.54 -13.36
C GLY A 108 -21.94 7.63 -12.59
N ASN A 109 -23.03 7.21 -13.24
CA ASN A 109 -24.09 6.39 -12.63
C ASN A 109 -23.66 4.98 -12.15
N SER A 110 -22.46 4.52 -12.53
CA SER A 110 -21.84 3.27 -12.06
C SER A 110 -20.72 3.51 -11.04
N SER A 111 -20.61 4.73 -10.52
CA SER A 111 -19.57 5.13 -9.57
C SER A 111 -19.72 4.38 -8.25
N ASN A 112 -18.60 3.85 -7.74
CA ASN A 112 -18.57 3.21 -6.43
C ASN A 112 -18.14 4.18 -5.31
N PHE A 113 -18.40 5.48 -5.52
CA PHE A 113 -17.88 6.54 -4.67
C PHE A 113 -18.35 6.44 -3.21
N GLU A 114 -19.57 5.99 -2.94
CA GLU A 114 -20.07 5.83 -1.58
C GLU A 114 -19.27 4.78 -0.79
N GLU A 115 -18.98 3.63 -1.40
CA GLU A 115 -18.16 2.58 -0.77
C GLU A 115 -16.71 3.04 -0.57
N ILE A 116 -16.19 3.83 -1.51
CA ILE A 116 -14.86 4.42 -1.41
C ILE A 116 -14.78 5.44 -0.28
N VAL A 117 -15.77 6.33 -0.16
CA VAL A 117 -15.88 7.28 0.96
C VAL A 117 -15.97 6.52 2.29
N LYS A 118 -16.77 5.46 2.33
CA LYS A 118 -16.90 4.59 3.51
C LYS A 118 -15.57 3.92 3.87
N SER A 119 -14.82 3.43 2.89
CA SER A 119 -13.53 2.76 3.11
C SER A 119 -12.47 3.74 3.59
N ARG A 120 -12.39 4.93 2.98
CA ARG A 120 -11.54 6.03 3.47
C ARG A 120 -11.89 6.43 4.89
N TYR A 121 -13.18 6.54 5.20
CA TYR A 121 -13.66 6.83 6.55
C TYR A 121 -13.17 5.78 7.56
N TYR A 122 -13.31 4.48 7.26
CA TYR A 122 -12.91 3.43 8.19
C TYR A 122 -11.39 3.31 8.33
N ALA A 123 -10.64 3.47 7.24
CA ALA A 123 -9.18 3.49 7.28
C ALA A 123 -8.66 4.64 8.17
N VAL A 124 -9.17 5.86 7.99
CA VAL A 124 -8.79 7.02 8.83
C VAL A 124 -9.21 6.81 10.28
N LYS A 125 -10.41 6.26 10.51
CA LYS A 125 -10.91 5.94 11.84
C LYS A 125 -9.98 4.94 12.53
N ASN A 126 -9.65 3.81 11.90
CA ASN A 126 -8.77 2.80 12.48
C ASN A 126 -7.39 3.39 12.82
N LEU A 127 -6.82 4.15 11.89
CA LEU A 127 -5.56 4.86 12.08
C LEU A 127 -5.60 5.84 13.27
N TYR A 128 -6.71 6.55 13.46
CA TYR A 128 -6.91 7.45 14.62
C TYR A 128 -6.91 6.68 15.95
N TYR A 129 -7.65 5.59 16.04
CA TYR A 129 -7.70 4.79 17.28
C TYR A 129 -6.33 4.21 17.63
N GLN A 130 -5.58 3.76 16.64
CA GLN A 130 -4.22 3.25 16.85
C GLN A 130 -3.26 4.35 17.26
N TRP A 131 -3.35 5.52 16.61
CA TRP A 131 -2.55 6.68 16.98
C TRP A 131 -2.81 7.13 18.42
N CYS A 132 -4.09 7.21 18.81
CA CYS A 132 -4.49 7.49 20.19
C CYS A 132 -3.92 6.47 21.16
N SER A 133 -4.06 5.17 20.86
CA SER A 133 -3.52 4.08 21.69
C SER A 133 -2.01 4.21 21.90
N LYS A 134 -1.24 4.44 20.83
CA LYS A 134 0.22 4.62 20.90
C LYS A 134 0.64 5.87 21.66
N LYS A 135 -0.14 6.95 21.58
CA LYS A 135 0.13 8.19 22.31
C LYS A 135 -0.48 8.23 23.72
N LEU A 136 -1.11 7.15 24.17
CA LEU A 136 -1.85 7.07 25.44
C LEU A 136 -2.91 8.19 25.57
N LEU A 137 -3.55 8.51 24.45
CA LEU A 137 -4.62 9.49 24.37
C LEU A 137 -5.97 8.77 24.39
N LYS A 138 -6.95 9.37 25.07
CA LYS A 138 -8.33 8.90 24.99
C LYS A 138 -8.92 9.35 23.64
N PRO A 139 -9.44 8.44 22.80
CA PRO A 139 -10.08 8.81 21.55
C PRO A 139 -11.35 9.63 21.85
N ASN A 140 -11.56 10.70 21.09
CA ASN A 140 -12.76 11.52 21.18
C ASN A 140 -13.59 11.36 19.90
N PRO A 141 -14.58 10.45 19.88
CA PRO A 141 -15.40 10.23 18.70
C PRO A 141 -16.25 11.47 18.33
N ASN A 142 -16.52 12.37 19.28
CA ASN A 142 -17.38 13.54 19.10
C ASN A 142 -16.65 14.75 18.49
N GLU A 143 -15.33 14.87 18.69
CA GLU A 143 -14.52 15.86 17.96
C GLU A 143 -14.47 15.53 16.46
N GLY A 144 -14.70 14.27 16.08
CA GLY A 144 -14.48 13.78 14.73
C GLY A 144 -12.99 13.69 14.45
N TRP A 145 -12.50 12.49 14.11
CA TRP A 145 -11.08 12.25 13.81
C TRP A 145 -10.49 13.25 12.79
N PHE A 146 -11.30 13.76 11.85
CA PHE A 146 -10.89 14.78 10.87
C PHE A 146 -10.67 16.20 11.46
N LYS A 147 -11.18 16.51 12.65
CA LYS A 147 -11.05 17.87 13.24
C LYS A 147 -9.86 18.01 14.18
N SER A 148 -9.24 16.90 14.59
CA SER A 148 -8.05 16.94 15.43
C SER A 148 -6.86 17.48 14.67
N LYS A 149 -6.46 18.72 14.96
CA LYS A 149 -5.24 19.34 14.37
C LYS A 149 -3.99 18.49 14.60
N LYS A 150 -3.90 17.79 15.73
CA LYS A 150 -2.75 16.93 16.06
C LYS A 150 -2.74 15.67 15.18
N PHE A 151 -3.91 15.08 14.96
CA PHE A 151 -4.03 13.89 14.12
C PHE A 151 -3.86 14.24 12.63
N ASN A 152 -4.41 15.36 12.15
CA ASN A 152 -4.17 15.81 10.78
C ASN A 152 -2.69 16.03 10.50
N LYS A 153 -1.94 16.66 11.42
CA LYS A 153 -0.48 16.76 11.30
C LYS A 153 0.21 15.40 11.22
N TYR A 154 -0.30 14.41 11.96
CA TYR A 154 0.21 13.04 11.88
C TYR A 154 -0.12 12.39 10.53
N LEU A 155 -1.34 12.56 9.99
CA LEU A 155 -1.71 12.10 8.65
C LEU A 155 -0.80 12.68 7.57
N ASP A 156 -0.51 13.98 7.65
CA ASP A 156 0.42 14.65 6.75
C ASP A 156 1.84 14.07 6.88
N GLN A 157 2.31 13.84 8.11
CA GLN A 157 3.63 13.29 8.39
C GLN A 157 3.82 11.88 7.83
N ILE A 158 2.81 11.01 7.93
CA ILE A 158 2.89 9.65 7.40
C ILE A 158 2.57 9.58 5.90
N GLY A 159 2.21 10.69 5.25
CA GLY A 159 1.87 10.75 3.84
C GLY A 159 0.59 9.98 3.49
N TRP A 160 -0.55 10.40 4.03
CA TRP A 160 -1.86 9.80 3.72
C TRP A 160 -2.08 9.58 2.21
N GLY A 161 -2.36 8.34 1.83
CA GLY A 161 -2.45 7.91 0.42
C GLY A 161 -3.87 7.83 -0.14
N ASN A 162 -3.94 7.55 -1.46
CA ASN A 162 -5.19 7.64 -2.23
C ASN A 162 -5.74 6.32 -2.76
N ASN A 163 -4.91 5.28 -2.95
CA ASN A 163 -5.34 4.06 -3.65
C ASN A 163 -5.49 2.87 -2.71
N TYR A 164 -4.43 2.45 -2.03
CA TYR A 164 -4.48 1.33 -1.09
C TYR A 164 -3.82 1.71 0.22
N ALA A 165 -4.39 1.28 1.34
CA ALA A 165 -3.78 1.36 2.66
C ALA A 165 -3.65 -0.05 3.23
N VAL A 166 -2.41 -0.52 3.38
CA VAL A 166 -2.10 -1.83 3.97
C VAL A 166 -1.62 -1.58 5.40
N PHE A 167 -2.41 -2.02 6.37
CA PHE A 167 -2.08 -1.92 7.78
C PHE A 167 -1.20 -3.10 8.19
N ILE A 168 -0.11 -2.79 8.89
CA ILE A 168 0.96 -3.72 9.19
C ILE A 168 1.22 -3.82 10.70
N TYR A 169 1.68 -4.98 11.11
CA TYR A 169 2.15 -5.32 12.44
C TYR A 169 3.41 -6.18 12.34
N GLU A 170 4.18 -6.27 13.42
CA GLU A 170 5.38 -7.11 13.52
C GLU A 170 6.41 -6.92 12.39
N VAL A 171 7.47 -6.16 12.67
CA VAL A 171 8.51 -5.84 11.69
C VAL A 171 9.76 -6.67 11.97
N ILE A 172 10.24 -7.37 10.96
CA ILE A 172 11.52 -8.09 10.97
C ILE A 172 12.44 -7.38 9.97
N LYS A 173 13.56 -6.87 10.48
CA LYS A 173 14.58 -6.16 9.68
C LYS A 173 15.66 -7.14 9.23
N TYR A 174 16.11 -7.01 7.98
CA TYR A 174 17.26 -7.74 7.43
C TYR A 174 18.58 -6.99 7.65
#